data_AF-A0A7K8JZ49-F1
#
_entry.id   AF-A0A7K8JZ49-F1
#
_cell.length_a   1.000
_cell.length_b   1.000
_cell.length_c   1.000
_cell.angle_alpha   90.00
_cell.angle_beta   90.00
_cell.angle_gamma   90.00
#
_symmetry.space_group_name_H-M   'P 1'
#
loop_
_entity.id
_entity.type
_entity.pdbx_description
1 polymer ?
#
loop_
_entity_poly.entity_id
_entity_poly.type
_entity_poly.pdbx_seq_one_letter_code
_entity_poly.pdbx_strand_id
1 'polypeptide(L)'
;RQCGPRLSALPAPLLQNIVSKHSSQFRGNGQHDALEFLLWLLDRMHEDLSAASPAQQTRDPEEVGDPAGVAACPGSGRGEMSTPGVGWGTLRCPRRGWALSSLTCPHCLKQSNTFDPFLCISLPIPLRQTRALNVTLVLQCERWRFVRVGLAVPLLGTVAELREMVAREGCIPPEQVILAEVSPRGFLRSLGDAEELGGAGEGAPLYAFQPPPAHPTGTAPLPSRLAGTARAAPTRPAPSLPPATVPPQPRIPVVPRFGPPLLLQEERGVSWEQLQQSILAQLRALLRGEVRAQGAGAFFRIRLAGGSAPCTYLSPQDPRPLCHPAVDRALQLSGAGGPPHVKLTVEWDVSTKERLFGDIQEEVVQDAESVRLQQQAHRQQQSCTLDECFQLYTKEEQVPRAPPAP
;
A
#
# COMPACT_ATOMS: atom_id res chain seq x y z
N ARG A 1 -24.93 -11.47 -56.34
CA ARG A 1 -24.89 -12.64 -55.43
C ARG A 1 -24.93 -12.10 -54.02
N GLN A 2 -26.06 -12.30 -53.34
CA GLN A 2 -26.37 -11.73 -52.03
C GLN A 2 -25.42 -12.31 -50.97
N CYS A 3 -24.79 -11.42 -50.20
CA CYS A 3 -24.10 -11.79 -48.96
C CYS A 3 -25.14 -12.38 -47.99
N GLY A 4 -24.79 -13.52 -47.38
CA GLY A 4 -25.63 -14.21 -46.39
C GLY A 4 -25.97 -13.34 -45.18
N PRO A 5 -26.97 -13.78 -44.37
CA PRO A 5 -27.49 -12.96 -43.28
C PRO A 5 -26.39 -12.71 -42.24
N ARG A 6 -26.25 -11.44 -41.84
CA ARG A 6 -25.50 -11.05 -40.65
C ARG A 6 -26.07 -11.84 -39.47
N LEU A 7 -25.20 -12.52 -38.71
CA LEU A 7 -25.53 -13.12 -37.41
C LEU A 7 -26.06 -12.00 -36.49
N SER A 8 -27.36 -11.80 -36.47
CA SER A 8 -28.04 -10.94 -35.51
C SER A 8 -27.96 -11.61 -34.14
N ALA A 9 -27.49 -10.90 -33.13
CA ALA A 9 -27.53 -11.37 -31.75
C ALA A 9 -28.96 -11.82 -31.41
N LEU A 10 -29.11 -13.07 -30.97
CA LEU A 10 -30.39 -13.59 -30.52
C LEU A 10 -30.87 -12.78 -29.31
N PRO A 11 -32.12 -12.31 -29.27
CA PRO A 11 -32.69 -11.70 -28.08
C PRO A 11 -32.56 -12.65 -26.88
N ALA A 12 -32.08 -12.14 -25.74
CA ALA A 12 -31.91 -12.90 -24.50
C ALA A 12 -33.11 -13.81 -24.12
N PRO A 13 -34.38 -13.38 -24.22
CA PRO A 13 -35.52 -14.27 -23.90
C PRO A 13 -35.70 -15.41 -24.88
N LEU A 14 -35.32 -15.24 -26.15
CA LEU A 14 -35.36 -16.33 -27.14
C LEU A 14 -34.25 -17.34 -26.86
N LEU A 15 -33.04 -16.88 -26.54
CA LEU A 15 -31.93 -17.74 -26.14
C LEU A 15 -32.29 -18.55 -24.88
N GLN A 16 -32.83 -17.89 -23.85
CA GLN A 16 -33.24 -18.52 -22.61
C GLN A 16 -34.32 -19.60 -22.84
N ASN A 17 -35.30 -19.32 -23.71
CA ASN A 17 -36.34 -20.28 -24.07
C ASN A 17 -35.81 -21.50 -24.82
N ILE A 18 -34.78 -21.32 -25.65
CA ILE A 18 -34.12 -22.43 -26.37
C ILE A 18 -33.31 -23.26 -25.36
N VAL A 19 -32.45 -22.62 -24.57
CA VAL A 19 -31.62 -23.28 -23.55
C VAL A 19 -32.47 -24.07 -22.55
N SER A 20 -33.56 -23.49 -22.05
CA SER A 20 -34.49 -24.14 -21.10
C SER A 20 -35.16 -25.40 -21.65
N LYS A 21 -35.20 -25.59 -22.98
CA LYS A 21 -35.72 -26.82 -23.61
C LYS A 21 -34.68 -27.93 -23.65
N HIS A 22 -33.40 -27.58 -23.78
CA HIS A 22 -32.31 -28.54 -23.93
C HIS A 22 -31.65 -28.93 -22.60
N SER A 23 -31.86 -28.14 -21.54
CA SER A 23 -31.48 -28.51 -20.18
C SER A 23 -32.43 -27.91 -19.15
N SER A 24 -32.92 -28.76 -18.24
CA SER A 24 -33.84 -28.38 -17.17
C SER A 24 -33.17 -27.53 -16.09
N GLN A 25 -31.84 -27.57 -15.97
CA GLN A 25 -31.08 -26.81 -14.95
C GLN A 25 -31.08 -25.29 -15.21
N PHE A 26 -31.30 -24.86 -16.45
CA PHE A 26 -31.36 -23.46 -16.86
C PHE A 26 -32.80 -22.94 -17.03
N ARG A 27 -33.78 -23.65 -16.45
CA ARG A 27 -35.20 -23.29 -16.56
C ARG A 27 -35.57 -22.21 -15.54
N GLY A 28 -36.26 -21.17 -16.00
CA GLY A 28 -36.70 -20.05 -15.17
C GLY A 28 -35.79 -18.83 -15.29
N ASN A 29 -36.12 -17.75 -14.57
CA ASN A 29 -35.44 -16.44 -14.67
C ASN A 29 -34.42 -16.22 -13.53
N GLY A 30 -33.84 -17.29 -12.99
CA GLY A 30 -32.82 -17.21 -11.95
C GLY A 30 -31.49 -16.67 -12.49
N GLN A 31 -30.61 -16.24 -11.58
CA GLN A 31 -29.21 -16.02 -11.95
C GLN A 31 -28.53 -17.39 -12.11
N HIS A 32 -27.82 -17.56 -13.22
CA HIS A 32 -27.08 -18.78 -13.54
C HIS A 32 -25.58 -18.46 -13.62
N ASP A 33 -24.74 -19.40 -13.20
CA ASP A 33 -23.29 -19.28 -13.33
C ASP A 33 -22.90 -19.35 -14.82
N ALA A 34 -22.18 -18.32 -15.30
CA ALA A 34 -21.79 -18.22 -16.71
C ALA A 34 -20.80 -19.33 -17.13
N LEU A 35 -19.94 -19.79 -16.21
CA LEU A 35 -19.00 -20.87 -16.47
C LEU A 35 -19.73 -22.20 -16.60
N GLU A 36 -20.70 -22.47 -15.73
CA GLU A 36 -21.54 -23.67 -15.80
C GLU A 36 -22.32 -23.72 -17.12
N PHE A 37 -22.91 -22.60 -17.52
CA PHE A 37 -23.61 -22.49 -18.80
C PHE A 37 -22.69 -22.73 -20.00
N LEU A 38 -21.48 -22.17 -19.98
CA LEU A 38 -20.50 -22.36 -21.06
C LEU A 38 -20.04 -23.81 -21.17
N LEU A 39 -19.73 -24.46 -20.04
CA LEU A 39 -19.33 -25.87 -20.02
C LEU A 39 -20.44 -26.76 -20.56
N TRP A 40 -21.68 -26.57 -20.10
CA TRP A 40 -22.84 -27.29 -20.62
C TRP A 40 -23.01 -27.09 -22.14
N LEU A 41 -22.87 -25.85 -22.61
CA LEU A 41 -23.01 -25.56 -24.03
C LEU A 41 -21.92 -26.24 -24.87
N LEU A 42 -20.67 -26.22 -24.39
CA LEU A 42 -19.55 -26.89 -25.04
C LEU A 42 -19.74 -28.40 -25.08
N ASP A 43 -20.24 -29.00 -24.00
CA ASP A 43 -20.54 -30.44 -23.93
C ASP A 43 -21.66 -30.80 -24.93
N ARG A 44 -22.74 -30.02 -24.99
CA ARG A 44 -23.83 -30.23 -25.96
C ARG A 44 -23.36 -30.10 -27.41
N MET A 45 -22.58 -29.06 -27.71
CA MET A 45 -21.99 -28.90 -29.05
C MET A 45 -21.05 -30.05 -29.40
N HIS A 46 -20.28 -30.53 -28.42
CA HIS A 46 -19.40 -31.68 -28.61
C HIS A 46 -20.19 -32.97 -28.89
N GLU A 47 -21.27 -33.23 -28.15
CA GLU A 47 -22.17 -34.36 -28.38
C GLU A 47 -22.83 -34.30 -29.77
N ASP A 48 -23.35 -33.13 -30.17
CA ASP A 48 -24.03 -32.96 -31.46
C ASP A 48 -23.07 -33.13 -32.65
N LEU A 49 -21.86 -32.56 -32.57
CA LEU A 49 -20.84 -32.72 -33.60
C LEU A 49 -20.30 -34.16 -33.66
N SER A 50 -20.21 -34.85 -32.52
CA SER A 50 -19.78 -36.24 -32.46
C SER A 50 -20.85 -37.18 -33.03
N ALA A 51 -22.14 -36.96 -32.73
CA ALA A 51 -23.26 -37.73 -33.24
C ALA A 51 -23.46 -37.56 -34.77
N ALA A 52 -23.11 -36.39 -35.31
CA ALA A 52 -23.17 -36.11 -36.74
C ALA A 52 -22.03 -36.74 -37.56
N SER A 53 -21.03 -37.35 -36.91
CA SER A 53 -19.88 -38.00 -37.57
C SER A 53 -20.04 -39.53 -37.60
N PRO A 54 -20.45 -40.14 -38.73
CA PRO A 54 -20.59 -41.59 -38.84
C PRO A 54 -19.22 -42.24 -39.07
N ALA A 55 -18.38 -42.29 -38.05
CA ALA A 55 -17.14 -43.07 -38.08
C ALA A 55 -17.43 -44.53 -37.67
N GLN A 56 -17.67 -45.36 -38.69
CA GLN A 56 -17.42 -46.80 -38.75
C GLN A 56 -18.02 -47.65 -37.62
N GLN A 57 -19.32 -47.95 -37.73
CA GLN A 57 -19.82 -49.26 -37.33
C GLN A 57 -19.51 -50.23 -38.46
N THR A 58 -18.46 -51.05 -38.36
CA THR A 58 -18.44 -52.42 -38.90
C THR A 58 -17.15 -53.16 -38.54
N ARG A 59 -17.36 -54.40 -38.08
CA ARG A 59 -16.44 -55.56 -37.96
C ARG A 59 -15.78 -55.79 -36.60
N ASP A 60 -16.41 -56.65 -35.81
CA ASP A 60 -15.71 -57.73 -35.07
C ASP A 60 -14.77 -58.48 -36.03
N PRO A 61 -13.59 -58.96 -35.56
CA PRO A 61 -13.56 -60.34 -35.06
C PRO A 61 -12.59 -60.64 -33.91
N GLU A 62 -13.01 -61.66 -33.14
CA GLU A 62 -12.27 -62.74 -32.47
C GLU A 62 -11.20 -62.48 -31.40
N GLU A 63 -11.40 -63.22 -30.31
CA GLU A 63 -10.45 -63.48 -29.22
C GLU A 63 -9.19 -64.22 -29.71
N VAL A 64 -8.01 -63.72 -29.32
CA VAL A 64 -6.83 -64.54 -29.01
C VAL A 64 -6.14 -63.92 -27.79
N GLY A 65 -5.95 -64.73 -26.74
CA GLY A 65 -5.34 -64.30 -25.47
C GLY A 65 -3.81 -64.20 -25.49
N ASP A 66 -3.25 -63.35 -24.63
CA ASP A 66 -2.47 -63.71 -23.42
C ASP A 66 -1.97 -62.41 -22.72
N PRO A 67 -1.62 -62.42 -21.41
CA PRO A 67 -1.50 -61.22 -20.59
C PRO A 67 -0.06 -60.69 -20.50
N ALA A 68 0.10 -59.37 -20.57
CA ALA A 68 1.19 -58.67 -19.92
C ALA A 68 0.80 -57.20 -19.75
N GLY A 69 0.52 -56.81 -18.50
CA GLY A 69 0.24 -55.43 -18.14
C GLY A 69 1.49 -54.56 -18.29
N VAL A 70 1.48 -53.72 -19.33
CA VAL A 70 2.30 -52.51 -19.42
C VAL A 70 1.40 -51.38 -19.91
N ALA A 71 1.04 -50.50 -18.98
CA ALA A 71 0.30 -49.27 -19.26
C ALA A 71 1.17 -48.34 -20.12
N ALA A 72 1.00 -48.41 -21.44
CA ALA A 72 1.62 -47.50 -22.38
C ALA A 72 0.74 -46.26 -22.56
N CYS A 73 1.30 -45.07 -22.28
CA CYS A 73 0.73 -43.79 -22.70
C CYS A 73 0.68 -43.72 -24.25
N PRO A 74 -0.39 -43.19 -24.88
CA PRO A 74 -0.45 -43.09 -26.33
C PRO A 74 0.24 -41.80 -26.76
N GLY A 75 1.46 -41.90 -27.27
CA GLY A 75 2.13 -40.74 -27.84
C GLY A 75 3.58 -40.96 -28.20
N SER A 76 3.83 -41.59 -29.34
CA SER A 76 4.89 -41.25 -30.30
C SER A 76 5.15 -42.43 -31.24
N GLY A 77 4.64 -42.34 -32.46
CA GLY A 77 5.06 -43.17 -33.59
C GLY A 77 5.22 -42.26 -34.80
N ARG A 78 6.48 -42.00 -35.19
CA ARG A 78 6.84 -41.27 -36.40
C ARG A 78 6.48 -42.09 -37.65
N GLY A 79 5.89 -41.43 -38.64
CA GLY A 79 5.72 -41.93 -40.01
C GLY A 79 5.29 -40.77 -40.92
N GLU A 80 6.11 -40.47 -41.92
CA GLU A 80 6.07 -39.26 -42.75
C GLU A 80 4.93 -39.21 -43.80
N MET A 81 4.58 -37.96 -44.13
CA MET A 81 4.15 -37.45 -45.44
C MET A 81 2.83 -37.96 -46.06
N SER A 82 1.72 -37.27 -45.74
CA SER A 82 0.80 -36.70 -46.74
C SER A 82 -0.22 -35.75 -46.08
N THR A 83 -0.27 -34.50 -46.54
CA THR A 83 -1.42 -33.57 -46.37
C THR A 83 -1.95 -33.23 -47.77
N PRO A 84 -3.21 -32.76 -47.95
CA PRO A 84 -4.13 -32.25 -46.94
C PRO A 84 -5.53 -32.87 -47.04
N GLY A 85 -5.90 -33.66 -46.04
CA GLY A 85 -7.29 -33.88 -45.69
C GLY A 85 -7.37 -33.60 -44.20
N VAL A 86 -8.04 -32.50 -43.81
CA VAL A 86 -8.31 -32.19 -42.40
C VAL A 86 -9.29 -33.26 -41.90
N GLY A 87 -8.74 -34.42 -41.56
CA GLY A 87 -9.47 -35.53 -40.99
C GLY A 87 -9.91 -35.13 -39.59
N TRP A 88 -11.22 -35.06 -39.39
CA TRP A 88 -11.88 -34.81 -38.11
C TRP A 88 -11.69 -35.99 -37.12
N GLY A 89 -10.46 -36.50 -36.98
CA GLY A 89 -10.09 -37.56 -36.04
C GLY A 89 -9.42 -37.04 -34.77
N THR A 90 -8.96 -35.79 -34.75
CA THR A 90 -8.22 -35.19 -33.61
C THR A 90 -9.12 -34.42 -32.62
N LEU A 91 -10.44 -34.55 -32.75
CA LEU A 91 -11.46 -33.91 -31.90
C LEU A 91 -12.28 -34.95 -31.10
N ARG A 92 -11.77 -36.16 -30.90
CA ARG A 92 -12.51 -37.28 -30.27
C ARG A 92 -12.27 -37.46 -28.77
N CYS A 93 -11.44 -36.64 -28.14
CA CYS A 93 -11.34 -36.60 -26.68
C CYS A 93 -11.70 -35.18 -26.20
N PRO A 94 -12.38 -35.04 -25.05
CA PRO A 94 -12.33 -33.78 -24.32
C PRO A 94 -10.83 -33.46 -24.18
N ARG A 95 -10.38 -32.33 -24.72
CA ARG A 95 -8.99 -31.87 -24.47
C ARG A 95 -8.90 -31.53 -23.00
N ARG A 96 -8.73 -32.55 -22.16
CA ARG A 96 -8.39 -32.43 -20.75
C ARG A 96 -6.95 -31.93 -20.74
N GLY A 97 -6.74 -30.77 -20.14
CA GLY A 97 -5.41 -30.38 -19.72
C GLY A 97 -4.93 -31.37 -18.65
N TRP A 98 -3.61 -31.55 -18.56
CA TRP A 98 -3.01 -32.37 -17.51
C TRP A 98 -2.18 -31.44 -16.63
N ALA A 99 -2.54 -31.33 -15.36
CA ALA A 99 -1.73 -30.61 -14.37
C ALA A 99 -0.77 -31.62 -13.76
N LEU A 100 0.53 -31.30 -13.77
CA LEU A 100 1.55 -32.09 -13.08
C LEU A 100 1.87 -31.39 -11.75
N SER A 101 1.54 -32.04 -10.63
CA SER A 101 2.05 -31.65 -9.32
C SER A 101 3.23 -32.55 -8.96
N SER A 102 4.37 -31.94 -8.60
CA SER A 102 5.59 -32.65 -8.23
C SER A 102 5.96 -32.26 -6.80
N LEU A 103 5.90 -33.23 -5.89
CA LEU A 103 6.27 -33.04 -4.50
C LEU A 103 7.58 -33.78 -4.23
N THR A 104 8.54 -33.11 -3.60
CA THR A 104 9.79 -33.73 -3.16
C THR A 104 9.80 -33.82 -1.65
N CYS A 105 9.90 -35.03 -1.10
CA CYS A 105 9.99 -35.22 0.34
C CYS A 105 11.34 -34.67 0.86
N PRO A 106 11.35 -33.76 1.85
CA PRO A 106 12.59 -33.18 2.37
C PRO A 106 13.45 -34.16 3.19
N HIS A 107 12.91 -35.30 3.61
CA HIS A 107 13.61 -36.29 4.44
C HIS A 107 14.24 -37.43 3.65
N CYS A 108 13.56 -37.93 2.60
CA CYS A 108 14.05 -39.05 1.79
C CYS A 108 14.35 -38.69 0.34
N LEU A 109 14.18 -37.40 -0.03
CA LEU A 109 14.39 -36.86 -1.38
C LEU A 109 13.62 -37.57 -2.49
N LYS A 110 12.64 -38.41 -2.12
CA LYS A 110 11.77 -39.09 -3.07
C LYS A 110 10.81 -38.07 -3.67
N GLN A 111 10.81 -37.99 -5.00
CA GLN A 111 9.89 -37.19 -5.78
C GLN A 111 8.63 -38.02 -6.09
N SER A 112 7.47 -37.46 -5.80
CA SER A 112 6.18 -38.01 -6.20
C SER A 112 5.52 -37.05 -7.19
N ASN A 113 5.17 -37.57 -8.36
CA ASN A 113 4.50 -36.84 -9.41
C ASN A 113 3.06 -37.33 -9.53
N THR A 114 2.11 -36.41 -9.47
CA THR A 114 0.68 -36.69 -9.68
C THR A 114 0.20 -35.91 -10.91
N PHE A 115 -0.47 -36.62 -11.82
CA PHE A 115 -1.07 -36.03 -13.02
C PHE A 115 -2.60 -35.96 -12.83
N ASP A 116 -3.12 -34.75 -12.68
CA ASP A 116 -4.54 -34.52 -12.48
C ASP A 116 -5.18 -33.93 -13.74
N PRO A 117 -6.16 -34.61 -14.38
CA PRO A 117 -6.82 -34.08 -15.56
C PRO A 117 -7.77 -32.94 -15.17
N PHE A 118 -7.71 -31.83 -15.90
CA PHE A 118 -8.60 -30.68 -15.70
C PHE A 118 -9.30 -30.24 -17.00
N LEU A 119 -10.52 -29.72 -16.86
CA LEU A 119 -11.31 -29.15 -17.96
C LEU A 119 -11.25 -27.62 -17.97
N CYS A 120 -11.17 -27.00 -16.80
CA CYS A 120 -11.00 -25.57 -16.61
C CYS A 120 -10.00 -25.32 -15.48
N ILE A 121 -9.28 -24.20 -15.58
CA ILE A 121 -8.32 -23.75 -14.56
C ILE A 121 -8.68 -22.32 -14.17
N SER A 122 -8.88 -22.10 -12.87
CA SER A 122 -9.08 -20.76 -12.31
C SER A 122 -7.72 -20.15 -12.02
N LEU A 123 -7.31 -19.17 -12.83
CA LEU A 123 -6.03 -18.50 -12.65
C LEU A 123 -6.18 -17.25 -11.77
N PRO A 124 -5.26 -17.03 -10.81
CA PRO A 124 -5.25 -15.79 -10.03
C PRO A 124 -4.89 -14.62 -10.96
N ILE A 125 -5.66 -13.53 -10.87
CA ILE A 125 -5.35 -12.29 -11.58
C ILE A 125 -4.32 -11.53 -10.73
N PRO A 126 -3.13 -11.18 -11.27
CA PRO A 126 -2.17 -10.35 -10.57
C PRO A 126 -2.83 -9.06 -10.08
N LEU A 127 -2.83 -8.83 -8.77
CA LEU A 127 -3.36 -7.60 -8.18
C LEU A 127 -2.26 -6.54 -8.10
N ARG A 128 -2.64 -5.27 -8.27
CA ARG A 128 -1.71 -4.16 -8.11
C ARG A 128 -1.21 -4.12 -6.68
N GLN A 129 0.11 -4.19 -6.51
CA GLN A 129 0.76 -4.24 -5.21
C GLN A 129 1.21 -2.87 -4.69
N THR A 130 0.98 -1.81 -5.46
CA THR A 130 1.35 -0.43 -5.11
C THR A 130 0.16 0.52 -5.19
N ARG A 131 0.22 1.62 -4.45
CA ARG A 131 -0.69 2.76 -4.60
C ARG A 131 0.08 4.04 -4.87
N ALA A 132 -0.56 4.99 -5.55
CA ALA A 132 -0.02 6.33 -5.69
C ALA A 132 -0.16 7.07 -4.36
N LEU A 133 0.94 7.60 -3.84
CA LEU A 133 0.99 8.44 -2.65
C LEU A 133 1.69 9.75 -2.99
N ASN A 134 1.04 10.87 -2.67
CA ASN A 134 1.64 12.19 -2.82
C ASN A 134 2.29 12.61 -1.50
N VAL A 135 3.54 13.06 -1.56
CA VAL A 135 4.30 13.55 -0.40
C VAL A 135 4.80 14.95 -0.70
N THR A 136 4.57 15.90 0.20
CA THR A 136 5.14 17.24 0.10
C THR A 136 6.52 17.26 0.74
N LEU A 137 7.56 17.43 -0.06
CA LEU A 137 8.92 17.66 0.38
C LEU A 137 9.07 19.10 0.86
N VAL A 138 9.61 19.26 2.07
CA VAL A 138 9.99 20.54 2.67
C VAL A 138 11.51 20.59 2.75
N LEU A 139 12.11 21.25 1.77
CA LEU A 139 13.56 21.29 1.57
C LEU A 139 14.14 22.62 2.08
N GLN A 140 15.44 22.61 2.39
CA GLN A 140 16.15 23.81 2.84
C GLN A 140 16.64 24.70 1.70
N CYS A 141 16.38 24.33 0.45
CA CYS A 141 16.85 25.06 -0.71
C CYS A 141 15.97 26.29 -1.00
N GLU A 142 16.61 27.45 -1.18
CA GLU A 142 15.95 28.73 -1.52
C GLU A 142 15.07 28.69 -2.78
N ARG A 143 15.40 27.82 -3.76
CA ARG A 143 14.65 27.70 -5.03
C ARG A 143 13.43 26.79 -4.96
N TRP A 144 13.42 25.79 -4.08
CA TRP A 144 12.42 24.71 -4.07
C TRP A 144 12.06 24.33 -2.64
N ARG A 145 11.51 25.27 -1.87
CA ARG A 145 11.18 25.03 -0.46
C ARG A 145 10.06 24.02 -0.26
N PHE A 146 9.09 23.98 -1.16
CA PHE A 146 7.93 23.08 -1.11
C PHE A 146 7.69 22.45 -2.47
N VAL A 147 7.83 21.14 -2.58
CA VAL A 147 7.56 20.39 -3.82
C VAL A 147 6.78 19.13 -3.49
N ARG A 148 5.68 18.88 -4.19
CA ARG A 148 4.90 17.65 -4.04
C ARG A 148 5.38 16.61 -5.04
N VAL A 149 5.77 15.45 -4.55
CA VAL A 149 6.21 14.32 -5.37
C VAL A 149 5.20 13.18 -5.31
N GLY A 150 5.13 12.39 -6.39
CA GLY A 150 4.25 11.23 -6.48
C GLY A 150 5.05 9.94 -6.41
N LEU A 151 4.72 9.07 -5.47
CA LEU A 151 5.41 7.80 -5.24
C LEU A 151 4.47 6.61 -5.48
N ALA A 152 4.98 5.54 -6.09
CA ALA A 152 4.30 4.25 -6.18
C ALA A 152 4.69 3.39 -4.97
N VAL A 153 3.95 3.53 -3.87
CA VAL A 153 4.31 2.90 -2.60
C VAL A 153 3.71 1.50 -2.47
N PRO A 154 4.43 0.51 -1.89
CA PRO A 154 3.88 -0.82 -1.65
C PRO A 154 2.66 -0.79 -0.72
N LEU A 155 1.63 -1.59 -1.02
CA LEU A 155 0.42 -1.70 -0.18
C LEU A 155 0.71 -2.34 1.18
N LEU A 156 1.62 -3.31 1.21
CA LEU A 156 2.02 -4.06 2.41
C LEU A 156 3.44 -3.68 2.89
N GLY A 157 3.86 -2.45 2.59
CA GLY A 157 5.18 -1.94 2.96
C GLY A 157 5.23 -1.27 4.34
N THR A 158 6.42 -0.82 4.71
CA THR A 158 6.67 -0.07 5.96
C THR A 158 6.97 1.39 5.69
N VAL A 159 6.87 2.22 6.73
CA VAL A 159 7.28 3.63 6.66
C VAL A 159 8.79 3.78 6.40
N ALA A 160 9.62 2.80 6.79
CA ALA A 160 11.05 2.78 6.46
C ALA A 160 11.27 2.78 4.93
N GLU A 161 10.55 1.93 4.20
CA GLU A 161 10.61 1.87 2.73
C GLU A 161 10.16 3.18 2.11
N LEU A 162 9.06 3.75 2.62
CA LEU A 162 8.60 5.08 2.21
C LEU A 162 9.68 6.15 2.42
N ARG A 163 10.38 6.12 3.56
CA ARG A 163 11.44 7.08 3.88
C ARG A 163 12.57 7.00 2.85
N GLU A 164 12.99 5.79 2.49
CA GLU A 164 14.00 5.58 1.44
C GLU A 164 13.54 6.08 0.07
N MET A 165 12.28 5.82 -0.29
CA MET A 165 11.70 6.29 -1.55
C MET A 165 11.66 7.83 -1.62
N VAL A 166 11.22 8.47 -0.54
CA VAL A 166 11.18 9.93 -0.40
C VAL A 166 12.59 10.52 -0.45
N ALA A 167 13.53 9.91 0.26
CA ALA A 167 14.94 10.31 0.31
C ALA A 167 15.56 10.30 -1.09
N ARG A 168 15.32 9.22 -1.86
CA ARG A 168 15.79 9.08 -3.24
C ARG A 168 15.20 10.14 -4.16
N GLU A 169 13.88 10.35 -4.11
CA GLU A 169 13.18 11.33 -4.94
C GLU A 169 13.63 12.77 -4.61
N GLY A 170 13.83 13.08 -3.33
CA GLY A 170 14.29 14.39 -2.86
C GLY A 170 15.80 14.63 -2.96
N CYS A 171 16.60 13.61 -3.29
CA CYS A 171 18.07 13.64 -3.20
C CYS A 171 18.56 14.02 -1.79
N ILE A 172 17.90 13.50 -0.75
CA ILE A 172 18.19 13.72 0.67
C ILE A 172 18.66 12.39 1.27
N PRO A 173 19.59 12.36 2.22
CA PRO A 173 19.88 11.13 2.96
C PRO A 173 18.66 10.66 3.78
N PRO A 174 18.34 9.36 3.83
CA PRO A 174 17.15 8.84 4.50
C PRO A 174 17.13 9.15 6.00
N GLU A 175 18.29 9.20 6.65
CA GLU A 175 18.45 9.60 8.05
C GLU A 175 18.13 11.09 8.31
N GLN A 176 17.98 11.92 7.27
CA GLN A 176 17.56 13.33 7.35
C GLN A 176 16.13 13.52 6.81
N VAL A 177 15.29 12.50 6.89
CA VAL A 177 13.89 12.64 6.51
C VAL A 177 13.03 12.53 7.75
N ILE A 178 12.17 13.51 7.99
CA ILE A 178 11.11 13.46 9.01
C ILE A 178 9.77 13.35 8.30
N LEU A 179 9.02 12.28 8.53
CA LEU A 179 7.71 12.05 7.93
C LEU A 179 6.61 12.44 8.93
N ALA A 180 5.67 13.29 8.52
CA ALA A 180 4.56 13.69 9.36
C ALA A 180 3.28 14.00 8.56
N GLU A 181 2.15 13.62 9.14
CA GLU A 181 0.83 13.94 8.63
C GLU A 181 0.36 15.27 9.23
N VAL A 182 0.04 16.22 8.36
CA VAL A 182 -0.34 17.57 8.76
C VAL A 182 -1.68 17.93 8.13
N SER A 183 -2.67 18.14 8.99
CA SER A 183 -4.02 18.53 8.60
C SER A 183 -4.15 20.06 8.49
N PRO A 184 -5.26 20.56 7.91
CA PRO A 184 -5.63 21.96 8.03
C PRO A 184 -5.82 22.45 9.48
N ARG A 185 -5.89 21.55 10.47
CA ARG A 185 -5.94 21.88 11.91
C ARG A 185 -4.58 21.82 12.60
N GLY A 186 -3.51 21.51 11.86
CA GLY A 186 -2.15 21.37 12.38
C GLY A 186 -1.62 19.93 12.34
N PHE A 187 -0.50 19.72 13.02
CA PHE A 187 0.19 18.43 13.09
C PHE A 187 -0.68 17.36 13.74
N LEU A 188 -0.87 16.24 13.04
CA LEU A 188 -1.58 15.08 13.58
C LEU A 188 -0.62 14.13 14.27
N ARG A 189 0.35 13.62 13.51
CA ARG A 189 1.32 12.63 13.98
C ARG A 189 2.58 12.61 13.13
N SER A 190 3.65 12.05 13.70
CA SER A 190 4.88 11.73 12.98
C SER A 190 4.88 10.22 12.70
N LEU A 191 5.47 9.79 11.59
CA LEU A 191 5.54 8.37 11.21
C LEU A 191 6.92 7.80 11.55
N GLY A 192 6.94 6.74 12.34
CA GLY A 192 8.13 5.93 12.65
C GLY A 192 8.29 4.74 11.70
N ASP A 193 9.52 4.28 11.53
CA ASP A 193 9.89 3.25 10.54
C ASP A 193 9.15 1.92 10.66
N ALA A 194 8.80 1.52 11.88
CA ALA A 194 8.10 0.25 12.14
C ALA A 194 6.60 0.30 11.81
N GLU A 195 6.05 1.47 11.49
CA GLU A 195 4.63 1.60 11.15
C GLU A 195 4.33 1.06 9.75
N GLU A 196 3.13 0.50 9.59
CA GLU A 196 2.63 0.04 8.29
C GLU A 196 2.25 1.21 7.39
N LEU A 197 2.54 1.07 6.10
CA LEU A 197 2.34 2.13 5.12
C LEU A 197 0.89 2.30 4.67
N GLY A 198 0.04 1.30 4.89
CA GLY A 198 -1.33 1.23 4.36
C GLY A 198 -2.22 2.41 4.74
N GLY A 199 -2.09 2.94 5.96
CA GLY A 199 -2.87 4.10 6.41
C GLY A 199 -2.21 5.47 6.18
N ALA A 200 -0.95 5.51 5.77
CA ALA A 200 -0.20 6.76 5.66
C ALA A 200 -0.77 7.65 4.54
N GLY A 201 -1.06 8.92 4.85
CA GLY A 201 -1.51 9.89 3.85
C GLY A 201 -2.96 9.76 3.38
N GLU A 202 -3.74 8.84 3.95
CA GLU A 202 -5.16 8.67 3.61
C GLU A 202 -6.07 9.67 4.34
N GLY A 203 -5.76 9.96 5.61
CA GLY A 203 -6.54 10.89 6.44
C GLY A 203 -6.07 12.34 6.40
N ALA A 204 -4.81 12.59 6.01
CA ALA A 204 -4.25 13.94 5.92
C ALA A 204 -3.05 13.98 4.96
N PRO A 205 -2.72 15.15 4.40
CA PRO A 205 -1.53 15.32 3.58
C PRO A 205 -0.24 14.94 4.34
N LEU A 206 0.62 14.20 3.65
CA LEU A 206 1.89 13.72 4.17
C LEU A 206 3.02 14.65 3.77
N TYR A 207 3.85 15.05 4.73
CA TYR A 207 5.01 15.90 4.54
C TYR A 207 6.30 15.16 4.90
N ALA A 208 7.36 15.45 4.15
CA ALA A 208 8.71 15.01 4.41
C ALA A 208 9.62 16.22 4.62
N PHE A 209 10.10 16.41 5.84
CA PHE A 209 10.95 17.55 6.20
C PHE A 209 12.42 17.15 6.19
N GLN A 210 13.25 17.98 5.56
CA GLN A 210 14.71 17.86 5.59
C GLN A 210 15.31 18.80 6.65
N PRO A 211 15.80 18.29 7.79
CA PRO A 211 16.60 19.07 8.72
C PRO A 211 18.00 19.35 8.14
N PRO A 212 18.69 20.38 8.63
CA PRO A 212 20.07 20.61 8.24
C PRO A 212 20.91 19.40 8.69
N PRO A 213 22.01 19.09 8.00
CA PRO A 213 22.88 18.00 8.39
C PRO A 213 23.38 18.22 9.82
N ALA A 214 23.18 17.22 10.68
CA ALA A 214 23.81 17.22 11.99
C ALA A 214 25.32 17.22 11.77
N HIS A 215 26.02 18.21 12.35
CA HIS A 215 27.47 18.17 12.37
C HIS A 215 27.88 16.90 13.13
N PRO A 216 28.84 16.11 12.62
CA PRO A 216 29.30 14.92 13.31
C PRO A 216 30.06 15.35 14.57
N THR A 217 29.36 15.51 15.68
CA THR A 217 29.99 15.57 16.99
C THR A 217 30.53 14.18 17.25
N GLY A 218 31.84 14.02 17.09
CA GLY A 218 32.57 12.76 17.27
C GLY A 218 32.50 12.26 18.70
N THR A 219 31.39 11.64 19.07
CA THR A 219 31.26 10.75 20.21
C THR A 219 30.17 9.75 19.87
N ALA A 220 30.59 8.53 19.53
CA ALA A 220 29.68 7.41 19.36
C ALA A 220 28.85 7.23 20.66
N PRO A 221 27.55 6.96 20.59
CA PRO A 221 26.83 6.48 21.76
C PRO A 221 27.40 5.09 22.11
N LEU A 222 28.04 4.99 23.27
CA LEU A 222 28.42 3.70 23.87
C LEU A 222 27.16 2.83 23.98
N PRO A 223 27.22 1.54 23.66
CA PRO A 223 26.10 0.63 23.88
C PRO A 223 25.89 0.47 25.38
N SER A 224 24.75 0.92 25.89
CA SER A 224 24.30 0.71 27.27
C SER A 224 24.04 -0.78 27.52
N ARG A 225 25.10 -1.57 27.69
CA ARG A 225 25.04 -2.88 28.34
C ARG A 225 25.06 -2.66 29.85
N LEU A 226 23.91 -2.82 30.48
CA LEU A 226 23.81 -3.35 31.84
C LEU A 226 22.48 -4.11 31.94
N ALA A 227 22.56 -5.40 31.61
CA ALA A 227 21.63 -6.39 32.07
C ALA A 227 21.86 -6.56 33.58
N GLY A 228 20.95 -6.00 34.39
CA GLY A 228 20.84 -6.27 35.81
C GLY A 228 19.54 -7.00 36.07
N THR A 229 19.62 -8.32 36.23
CA THR A 229 18.52 -9.19 36.66
C THR A 229 18.04 -8.77 38.06
N ALA A 230 16.94 -8.01 38.12
CA ALA A 230 16.21 -7.78 39.37
C ALA A 230 14.94 -8.62 39.38
N ARG A 231 14.99 -9.67 40.19
CA ARG A 231 13.95 -10.65 40.50
C ARG A 231 12.71 -9.94 41.06
N ALA A 232 11.57 -10.07 40.37
CA ALA A 232 10.29 -9.50 40.81
C ALA A 232 9.80 -10.18 42.11
N ALA A 233 9.51 -9.38 43.13
CA ALA A 233 8.76 -9.79 44.32
C ALA A 233 7.28 -9.42 44.14
N PRO A 234 6.31 -10.27 44.54
CA PRO A 234 4.90 -9.98 44.35
C PRO A 234 4.43 -8.97 45.40
N THR A 235 3.95 -7.80 44.97
CA THR A 235 3.27 -6.82 45.84
C THR A 235 1.77 -6.82 45.54
N ARG A 236 0.97 -6.93 46.60
CA ARG A 236 -0.51 -7.02 46.60
C ARG A 236 -1.18 -5.84 45.87
N PRO A 237 -2.37 -6.05 45.28
CA PRO A 237 -3.14 -4.95 44.70
C PRO A 237 -3.75 -4.06 45.80
N ALA A 238 -3.57 -2.75 45.66
CA ALA A 238 -4.30 -1.73 46.40
C ALA A 238 -5.65 -1.43 45.73
N PRO A 239 -6.69 -1.01 46.49
CA PRO A 239 -8.05 -0.93 45.98
C PRO A 239 -8.26 0.23 45.00
N SER A 240 -9.06 -0.04 43.97
CA SER A 240 -9.55 0.89 42.96
C SER A 240 -10.35 2.04 43.58
N LEU A 241 -9.89 3.27 43.36
CA LEU A 241 -10.68 4.48 43.54
C LEU A 241 -11.65 4.64 42.34
N PRO A 242 -12.88 5.16 42.55
CA PRO A 242 -13.86 5.35 41.48
C PRO A 242 -13.42 6.44 40.49
N PRO A 243 -13.92 6.42 39.24
CA PRO A 243 -13.53 7.38 38.22
C PRO A 243 -13.99 8.79 38.61
N ALA A 244 -13.02 9.67 38.85
CA ALA A 244 -13.27 11.10 38.97
C ALA A 244 -13.68 11.64 37.58
N THR A 245 -14.89 12.18 37.49
CA THR A 245 -15.41 12.86 36.32
C THR A 245 -14.47 14.00 35.94
N VAL A 246 -13.71 13.83 34.85
CA VAL A 246 -12.86 14.87 34.29
C VAL A 246 -13.78 16.04 33.89
N PRO A 247 -13.56 17.27 34.41
CA PRO A 247 -14.36 18.41 33.98
C PRO A 247 -14.21 18.59 32.46
N PRO A 248 -15.28 18.99 31.74
CA PRO A 248 -15.20 19.21 30.31
C PRO A 248 -14.10 20.22 30.03
N GLN A 249 -13.05 19.77 29.32
CA GLN A 249 -11.97 20.66 28.89
C GLN A 249 -12.59 21.81 28.09
N PRO A 250 -12.11 23.06 28.25
CA PRO A 250 -12.56 24.16 27.42
C PRO A 250 -12.34 23.76 25.96
N ARG A 251 -13.43 23.74 25.19
CA ARG A 251 -13.38 23.50 23.75
C ARG A 251 -12.60 24.67 23.14
N ILE A 252 -11.30 24.48 22.93
CA ILE A 252 -10.47 25.44 22.21
C ILE A 252 -11.12 25.60 20.83
N PRO A 253 -11.43 26.85 20.38
CA PRO A 253 -11.96 27.09 19.05
C PRO A 253 -11.04 26.43 18.01
N VAL A 254 -11.62 25.62 17.13
CA VAL A 254 -10.87 24.93 16.08
C VAL A 254 -10.57 25.95 14.98
N VAL A 255 -9.45 26.65 15.10
CA VAL A 255 -9.01 27.64 14.12
C VAL A 255 -8.19 26.95 13.03
N PRO A 256 -8.45 27.22 11.74
CA PRO A 256 -7.66 26.64 10.67
C PRO A 256 -6.21 27.15 10.70
N ARG A 257 -5.28 26.26 10.37
CA ARG A 257 -3.87 26.58 10.10
C ARG A 257 -3.81 27.49 8.87
N PHE A 258 -2.89 28.45 8.90
CA PHE A 258 -2.53 29.24 7.73
C PHE A 258 -1.03 29.06 7.44
N GLY A 259 -0.69 29.11 6.15
CA GLY A 259 0.68 28.93 5.68
C GLY A 259 1.19 27.48 5.72
N PRO A 260 2.37 27.24 5.11
CA PRO A 260 3.03 25.94 5.11
C PRO A 260 3.60 25.56 6.48
N PRO A 261 3.73 24.26 6.77
CA PRO A 261 4.47 23.82 7.95
C PRO A 261 5.96 24.12 7.76
N LEU A 262 6.60 24.60 8.80
CA LEU A 262 8.00 25.01 8.77
C LEU A 262 8.86 24.07 9.60
N LEU A 263 10.12 23.93 9.19
CA LEU A 263 11.16 23.26 9.96
C LEU A 263 12.16 24.28 10.47
N LEU A 264 12.53 24.14 11.74
CA LEU A 264 13.51 24.99 12.40
C LEU A 264 14.45 24.13 13.23
N GLN A 265 15.76 24.38 13.12
CA GLN A 265 16.77 23.79 14.00
C GLN A 265 17.26 24.87 14.96
N GLU A 266 17.13 24.62 16.25
CA GLU A 266 17.61 25.51 17.32
C GLU A 266 18.34 24.72 18.39
N GLU A 267 19.25 25.39 19.09
CA GLU A 267 19.90 24.82 20.26
C GLU A 267 18.95 24.77 21.46
N ARG A 268 19.11 23.76 22.33
CA ARG A 268 18.28 23.60 23.54
C ARG A 268 18.36 24.80 24.48
N GLY A 269 19.50 25.49 24.51
CA GLY A 269 19.75 26.65 25.37
C GLY A 269 19.28 28.00 24.81
N VAL A 270 18.59 28.02 23.67
CA VAL A 270 18.13 29.25 23.02
C VAL A 270 17.24 30.09 23.95
N SER A 271 17.40 31.41 23.91
CA SER A 271 16.53 32.33 24.65
C SER A 271 15.16 32.46 24.00
N TRP A 272 14.16 32.91 24.75
CA TRP A 272 12.82 33.17 24.19
C TRP A 272 12.86 34.15 23.01
N GLU A 273 13.58 35.26 23.16
CA GLU A 273 13.69 36.28 22.11
C GLU A 273 14.33 35.74 20.84
N GLN A 274 15.38 34.94 20.98
CA GLN A 274 16.09 34.36 19.86
C GLN A 274 15.25 33.28 19.17
N LEU A 275 14.55 32.43 19.92
CA LEU A 275 13.57 31.48 19.36
C LEU A 275 12.47 32.20 18.57
N GLN A 276 11.94 33.30 19.13
CA GLN A 276 10.91 34.11 18.46
C GLN A 276 11.44 34.72 17.16
N GLN A 277 12.67 35.26 17.17
CA GLN A 277 13.31 35.81 15.98
C GLN A 277 13.56 34.74 14.91
N SER A 278 14.00 33.55 15.30
CA SER A 278 14.21 32.42 14.38
C SER A 278 12.91 31.96 13.71
N ILE A 279 11.82 31.85 14.46
CA ILE A 279 10.49 31.53 13.90
C ILE A 279 10.05 32.62 12.91
N LEU A 280 10.19 33.90 13.27
CA LEU A 280 9.84 35.01 12.38
C LEU A 280 10.73 35.07 11.13
N ALA A 281 11.99 34.69 11.25
CA ALA A 281 12.92 34.63 10.12
C ALA A 281 12.45 33.58 9.08
N GLN A 282 11.98 32.41 9.54
CA GLN A 282 11.39 31.40 8.65
C GLN A 282 10.10 31.88 7.98
N LEU A 283 9.31 32.71 8.68
CA LEU A 283 8.06 33.28 8.18
C LEU A 283 8.25 34.52 7.31
N ARG A 284 9.48 35.03 7.12
CA ARG A 284 9.73 36.29 6.39
C ARG A 284 9.14 36.34 5.00
N ALA A 285 9.17 35.22 4.27
CA ALA A 285 8.61 35.14 2.92
C ALA A 285 7.08 35.31 2.88
N LEU A 286 6.42 35.12 4.03
CA LEU A 286 4.97 35.25 4.18
C LEU A 286 4.55 36.59 4.79
N LEU A 287 5.49 37.35 5.37
CA LEU A 287 5.20 38.65 5.98
C LEU A 287 4.96 39.71 4.91
N ARG A 288 3.96 40.56 5.13
CA ARG A 288 3.76 41.77 4.31
C ARG A 288 4.97 42.68 4.50
N GLY A 289 5.66 43.00 3.39
CA GLY A 289 7.01 43.58 3.31
C GLY A 289 7.26 44.93 4.02
N GLU A 290 6.30 45.47 4.76
CA GLU A 290 6.42 46.74 5.48
C GLU A 290 6.55 46.61 7.00
N VAL A 291 6.35 45.42 7.58
CA VAL A 291 6.40 45.29 9.04
C VAL A 291 7.81 44.96 9.51
N ARG A 292 8.56 45.98 9.93
CA ARG A 292 9.70 45.77 10.83
C ARG A 292 9.16 45.14 12.11
N ALA A 293 9.59 43.92 12.43
CA ALA A 293 9.37 43.29 13.75
C ALA A 293 10.17 44.01 14.84
N GLN A 294 10.01 45.33 14.97
CA GLN A 294 10.62 46.18 15.99
C GLN A 294 9.52 46.53 17.00
N GLY A 295 9.45 45.77 18.09
CA GLY A 295 8.51 45.98 19.19
C GLY A 295 8.53 44.80 20.17
N ALA A 296 8.90 45.08 21.42
CA ALA A 296 9.14 44.12 22.51
C ALA A 296 7.86 43.49 23.09
N GLY A 297 7.13 42.73 22.27
CA GLY A 297 5.97 41.94 22.70
C GLY A 297 6.04 40.51 22.16
N ALA A 298 5.48 39.56 22.91
CA ALA A 298 5.25 38.21 22.40
C ALA A 298 4.20 38.30 21.28
N PHE A 299 4.66 38.23 20.03
CA PHE A 299 3.81 38.32 18.85
C PHE A 299 2.83 37.14 18.73
N PHE A 300 3.19 36.00 19.34
CA PHE A 300 2.45 34.75 19.29
C PHE A 300 2.73 33.91 20.53
N ARG A 301 1.91 32.88 20.73
CA ARG A 301 2.10 31.84 21.75
C ARG A 301 2.64 30.58 21.10
N ILE A 302 3.52 29.86 21.80
CA ILE A 302 4.09 28.60 21.32
C ILE A 302 3.53 27.46 22.16
N ARG A 303 2.94 26.46 21.49
CA ARG A 303 2.36 25.27 22.12
C ARG A 303 3.05 24.02 21.61
N LEU A 304 3.31 23.04 22.48
CA LEU A 304 3.72 21.72 22.04
C LEU A 304 2.55 20.98 21.38
N ALA A 305 2.81 20.41 20.21
CA ALA A 305 1.87 19.60 19.44
C ALA A 305 2.22 18.11 19.52
N GLY A 306 1.20 17.25 19.58
CA GLY A 306 1.37 15.80 19.41
C GLY A 306 1.71 15.01 20.69
N GLY A 307 0.80 15.01 21.67
CA GLY A 307 0.80 14.05 22.77
C GLY A 307 -0.60 13.89 23.37
N SER A 308 -0.85 12.79 24.09
CA SER A 308 -2.09 12.57 24.87
C SER A 308 -2.22 13.49 26.11
N ALA A 309 -1.19 14.31 26.36
CA ALA A 309 -1.10 15.21 27.50
C ALA A 309 -1.87 16.52 27.26
N PRO A 310 -2.30 17.23 28.32
CA PRO A 310 -2.95 18.52 28.19
C PRO A 310 -2.06 19.53 27.42
N CYS A 311 -2.71 20.42 26.67
CA CYS A 311 -2.08 21.48 25.90
C CYS A 311 -1.02 22.22 26.74
N THR A 312 0.27 22.01 26.43
CA THR A 312 1.37 22.65 27.15
C THR A 312 1.91 23.82 26.33
N TYR A 313 1.80 25.03 26.88
CA TYR A 313 2.37 26.24 26.30
C TYR A 313 3.76 26.49 26.87
N LEU A 314 4.67 26.96 26.02
CA LEU A 314 5.96 27.47 26.46
C LEU A 314 5.76 28.89 27.01
N SER A 315 6.39 29.18 28.15
CA SER A 315 6.26 30.48 28.81
C SER A 315 7.28 31.47 28.25
N PRO A 316 6.88 32.71 27.89
CA PRO A 316 7.82 33.78 27.56
C PRO A 316 8.77 34.17 28.69
N GLN A 317 8.45 33.82 29.93
CA GLN A 317 9.27 34.09 31.10
C GLN A 317 10.35 33.03 31.33
N ASP A 318 10.30 31.91 30.62
CA ASP A 318 11.34 30.88 30.69
C ASP A 318 12.57 31.35 29.90
N PRO A 319 13.76 31.49 30.54
CA PRO A 319 14.96 31.89 29.83
C PRO A 319 15.41 30.84 28.80
N ARG A 320 14.99 29.58 28.93
CA ARG A 320 15.35 28.48 28.02
C ARG A 320 14.11 27.62 27.74
N PRO A 321 13.16 28.10 26.93
CA PRO A 321 11.88 27.45 26.72
C PRO A 321 12.01 26.04 26.11
N LEU A 322 13.07 25.77 25.35
CA LEU A 322 13.33 24.45 24.79
C LEU A 322 13.92 23.47 25.81
N CYS A 323 14.40 23.91 26.98
CA CYS A 323 14.81 23.03 28.09
C CYS A 323 13.62 22.55 28.94
N HIS A 324 12.39 22.91 28.59
CA HIS A 324 11.20 22.54 29.34
C HIS A 324 10.98 21.00 29.32
N PRO A 325 10.62 20.35 30.44
CA PRO A 325 10.51 18.88 30.53
C PRO A 325 9.47 18.26 29.59
N ALA A 326 8.49 19.04 29.12
CA ALA A 326 7.55 18.59 28.09
C ALA A 326 8.23 18.40 26.72
N VAL A 327 9.25 19.20 26.42
CA VAL A 327 10.06 19.09 25.19
C VAL A 327 10.89 17.80 25.24
N ASP A 328 11.46 17.46 26.40
CA ASP A 328 12.20 16.20 26.59
C ASP A 328 11.32 14.98 26.36
N ARG A 329 10.12 14.97 26.94
CA ARG A 329 9.15 13.90 26.70
C ARG A 329 8.76 13.82 25.22
N ALA A 330 8.57 14.96 24.55
CA ALA A 330 8.23 14.97 23.14
C ALA A 330 9.36 14.41 22.27
N LEU A 331 10.63 14.71 22.58
CA LEU A 331 11.78 14.13 21.89
C LEU A 331 11.89 12.62 22.09
N GLN A 332 11.62 12.13 23.30
CA GLN A 332 11.60 10.69 23.59
C GLN A 332 10.50 9.93 22.82
N LEU A 333 9.43 10.63 22.46
CA LEU A 333 8.31 10.10 21.68
C LEU A 333 8.49 10.26 20.16
N SER A 334 9.64 10.78 19.71
CA SER A 334 9.96 10.80 18.27
C SER A 334 10.04 9.38 17.73
N GLY A 335 9.32 9.09 16.65
CA GLY A 335 9.35 7.78 16.00
C GLY A 335 10.76 7.42 15.51
N ALA A 336 11.07 6.13 15.46
CA ALA A 336 12.35 5.62 14.96
C ALA A 336 12.53 5.96 13.46
N GLY A 337 13.79 6.13 13.04
CA GLY A 337 14.20 6.29 11.64
C GLY A 337 14.68 7.69 11.27
N GLY A 338 13.85 8.70 11.55
CA GLY A 338 14.19 10.10 11.31
C GLY A 338 14.91 10.75 12.51
N PRO A 339 15.45 11.97 12.33
CA PRO A 339 16.05 12.74 13.42
C PRO A 339 15.03 13.02 14.54
N PRO A 340 15.48 13.06 15.81
CA PRO A 340 14.61 13.41 16.93
C PRO A 340 14.12 14.85 16.76
N HIS A 341 12.81 15.06 16.92
CA HIS A 341 12.17 16.34 16.61
C HIS A 341 11.00 16.63 17.54
N VAL A 342 10.62 17.91 17.63
CA VAL A 342 9.45 18.34 18.39
C VAL A 342 8.53 19.12 17.47
N LYS A 343 7.24 18.85 17.59
CA LYS A 343 6.19 19.56 16.85
C LYS A 343 5.71 20.72 17.70
N LEU A 344 5.76 21.93 17.13
CA LEU A 344 5.27 23.14 17.79
C LEU A 344 4.15 23.75 16.97
N THR A 345 3.10 24.20 17.65
CA THR A 345 2.06 25.05 17.07
C THR A 345 2.31 26.48 17.52
N VAL A 346 2.41 27.39 16.55
CA VAL A 346 2.54 28.82 16.79
C VAL A 346 1.17 29.46 16.60
N GLU A 347 0.64 30.05 17.66
CA GLU A 347 -0.71 30.61 17.71
C GLU A 347 -0.66 32.14 17.76
N TRP A 348 -1.33 32.76 16.79
CA TRP A 348 -1.44 34.21 16.65
C TRP A 348 -2.84 34.67 17.00
N ASP A 349 -2.96 35.84 17.62
CA ASP A 349 -4.26 36.49 17.69
C ASP A 349 -4.69 36.96 16.29
N VAL A 350 -6.01 36.98 16.06
CA VAL A 350 -6.58 37.29 14.73
C VAL A 350 -6.14 38.66 14.23
N SER A 351 -6.09 39.67 15.09
CA SER A 351 -5.68 41.03 14.72
C SER A 351 -4.23 41.12 14.29
N THR A 352 -3.32 40.45 14.98
CA THR A 352 -1.90 40.42 14.64
C THR A 352 -1.68 39.59 13.38
N LYS A 353 -2.40 38.46 13.22
CA LYS A 353 -2.35 37.65 12.01
C LYS A 353 -2.77 38.46 10.77
N GLU A 354 -3.92 39.13 10.81
CA GLU A 354 -4.40 39.95 9.68
C GLU A 354 -3.46 41.13 9.35
N ARG A 355 -2.83 41.72 10.37
CA ARG A 355 -1.86 42.80 10.19
C ARG A 355 -0.59 42.33 9.49
N LEU A 356 0.00 41.23 9.95
CA LEU A 356 1.32 40.77 9.50
C LEU A 356 1.26 39.95 8.22
N PHE A 357 0.22 39.14 8.08
CA PHE A 357 0.09 38.12 7.04
C PHE A 357 -1.10 38.41 6.12
N GLY A 358 -2.19 38.92 6.67
CA GLY A 358 -3.45 39.12 5.96
C GLY A 358 -4.10 37.82 5.53
N ASP A 359 -4.72 37.86 4.35
CA ASP A 359 -5.30 36.67 3.70
C ASP A 359 -4.20 35.88 2.98
N ILE A 360 -3.51 35.02 3.74
CA ILE A 360 -2.62 34.01 3.16
C ILE A 360 -3.51 32.91 2.58
N GLN A 361 -3.60 32.89 1.25
CA GLN A 361 -4.24 31.83 0.50
C GLN A 361 -3.59 30.46 0.80
N GLU A 362 -4.37 29.41 0.59
CA GLU A 362 -4.00 28.01 0.82
C GLU A 362 -2.66 27.66 0.16
N GLU A 363 -1.87 26.77 0.79
CA GLU A 363 -0.51 26.42 0.41
C GLU A 363 -0.42 25.94 -1.05
N VAL A 364 0.03 26.81 -1.97
CA VAL A 364 0.27 26.44 -3.37
C VAL A 364 1.60 25.68 -3.47
N VAL A 365 1.53 24.37 -3.22
CA VAL A 365 2.66 23.45 -3.42
C VAL A 365 2.77 23.11 -4.91
N GLN A 366 3.97 23.21 -5.48
CA GLN A 366 4.21 22.85 -6.86
C GLN A 366 4.30 21.32 -6.99
N ASP A 367 3.51 20.73 -7.89
CA ASP A 367 3.55 19.31 -8.21
C ASP A 367 4.72 19.02 -9.15
N ALA A 368 5.57 18.06 -8.77
CA ALA A 368 6.61 17.50 -9.63
C ALA A 368 6.02 16.64 -10.75
N GLU A 369 6.84 16.35 -11.77
CA GLU A 369 6.44 15.47 -12.87
C GLU A 369 6.03 14.07 -12.37
N SER A 370 6.69 13.56 -11.32
CA SER A 370 6.38 12.26 -10.71
C SER A 370 4.94 12.15 -10.23
N VAL A 371 4.32 13.24 -9.75
CA VAL A 371 2.89 13.26 -9.40
C VAL A 371 2.02 12.91 -10.60
N ARG A 372 2.26 13.54 -11.75
CA ARG A 372 1.48 13.32 -12.97
C ARG A 372 1.70 11.92 -13.52
N LEU A 373 2.95 11.45 -13.54
CA LEU A 373 3.31 10.10 -13.98
C LEU A 373 2.59 9.04 -13.14
N GLN A 374 2.61 9.17 -11.80
CA GLN A 374 1.94 8.20 -10.92
C GLN A 374 0.42 8.24 -11.05
N GLN A 375 -0.18 9.42 -11.21
CA GLN A 375 -1.61 9.53 -11.48
C GLN A 375 -2.00 8.86 -12.80
N GLN A 376 -1.21 9.02 -13.86
CA GLN A 376 -1.47 8.37 -15.15
C GLN A 376 -1.32 6.85 -15.05
N ALA A 377 -0.23 6.36 -14.44
CA ALA A 377 0.02 4.93 -14.25
C ALA A 377 -1.09 4.25 -13.45
N HIS A 378 -1.60 4.91 -12.40
CA HIS A 378 -2.67 4.34 -11.58
C HIS A 378 -4.06 4.44 -12.21
N ARG A 379 -4.29 5.41 -13.12
CA ARG A 379 -5.52 5.51 -13.92
C ARG A 379 -5.60 4.48 -15.02
N GLN A 380 -4.46 4.00 -15.55
CA GLN A 380 -4.46 2.91 -16.50
C GLN A 380 -5.00 1.64 -15.83
N GLN A 381 -5.97 1.00 -16.49
CA GLN A 381 -6.48 -0.30 -16.06
C GLN A 381 -5.30 -1.27 -16.02
N GLN A 382 -5.22 -2.03 -14.93
CA GLN A 382 -4.22 -3.07 -14.82
C GLN A 382 -4.52 -4.13 -15.88
N SER A 383 -3.63 -4.27 -16.85
CA SER A 383 -3.65 -5.35 -17.82
C SER A 383 -2.62 -6.39 -17.39
N CYS A 384 -3.00 -7.65 -17.41
CA CYS A 384 -2.10 -8.77 -17.21
C CYS A 384 -2.19 -9.72 -18.41
N THR A 385 -1.10 -10.43 -18.68
CA THR A 385 -1.11 -11.48 -19.69
C THR A 385 -1.57 -12.80 -19.08
N LEU A 386 -2.07 -13.71 -19.92
CA LEU A 386 -2.40 -15.07 -19.51
C LEU A 386 -1.18 -15.78 -18.89
N ASP A 387 0.01 -15.51 -19.42
CA ASP A 387 1.29 -16.06 -18.95
C ASP A 387 1.58 -15.63 -17.50
N GLU A 388 1.42 -14.35 -17.17
CA GLU A 388 1.57 -13.84 -15.80
C GLU A 388 0.62 -14.52 -14.82
N CYS A 389 -0.63 -14.76 -15.23
CA CYS A 389 -1.61 -15.49 -14.41
C CYS A 389 -1.18 -16.95 -14.20
N PHE A 390 -0.62 -17.60 -15.22
CA PHE A 390 -0.07 -18.95 -15.10
C PHE A 390 1.15 -19.00 -14.20
N GLN A 391 2.08 -18.04 -14.31
CA GLN A 391 3.25 -17.97 -13.43
C GLN A 391 2.86 -17.89 -11.95
N LEU A 392 1.81 -17.13 -11.63
CA LEU A 392 1.27 -17.08 -10.27
C LEU A 392 0.65 -18.41 -9.85
N TYR A 393 -0.11 -19.05 -10.74
CA TYR A 393 -0.74 -20.35 -10.48
C TYR A 393 0.28 -21.48 -10.27
N THR A 394 1.37 -21.48 -11.05
CA THR A 394 2.40 -22.53 -11.01
C THR A 394 3.55 -22.23 -10.06
N LYS A 395 3.47 -21.14 -9.29
CA LYS A 395 4.50 -20.80 -8.30
C LYS A 395 4.48 -21.85 -7.19
N GLU A 396 5.62 -22.48 -6.92
CA GLU A 396 5.74 -23.51 -5.88
C GLU A 396 5.25 -22.99 -4.52
N GLU A 397 4.26 -23.66 -3.92
CA GLU A 397 3.91 -23.46 -2.52
C GLU A 397 5.09 -23.92 -1.64
N GLN A 398 5.84 -22.96 -1.11
CA GLN A 398 6.83 -23.25 -0.07
C GLN A 398 6.08 -23.47 1.24
N VAL A 399 5.88 -24.73 1.62
CA VAL A 399 5.37 -25.08 2.95
C VAL A 399 6.37 -24.52 3.97
N PRO A 400 5.98 -23.61 4.88
CA PRO A 400 6.88 -23.11 5.90
C PRO A 400 7.40 -24.29 6.72
N ARG A 401 8.74 -24.43 6.79
CA ARG A 401 9.37 -25.40 7.69
C ARG A 401 8.82 -25.17 9.09
N ALA A 402 8.11 -26.16 9.63
CA ALA A 402 7.74 -26.16 11.03
C ALA A 402 9.02 -25.97 11.86
N PRO A 403 9.04 -25.05 12.85
CA PRO A 403 10.17 -24.95 13.74
C PRO A 403 10.37 -26.31 14.43
N PRO A 404 11.63 -26.74 14.66
CA PRO A 404 11.87 -27.97 15.42
C PRO A 404 11.17 -27.83 16.78
N ALA A 405 10.32 -28.81 17.10
CA ALA A 405 9.73 -28.91 18.43
C ALA A 405 10.87 -29.00 19.46
N PRO A 406 10.74 -28.32 20.62
CA PRO A 406 11.80 -28.24 21.63
C PRO A 406 12.18 -29.58 22.23
#